data_AF-A0A971JNJ9-F1
#
_entry.id   AF-A0A971JNJ9-F1
#
_cell.length_a   1.000
_cell.length_b   1.000
_cell.length_c   1.000
_cell.angle_alpha   90.00
_cell.angle_beta   90.00
_cell.angle_gamma   90.00
#
_symmetry.space_group_name_H-M   'P 1'
#
loop_
_entity.id
_entity.type
_entity.pdbx_description
1 polymer ?
#
loop_
_entity_poly.entity_id
_entity_poly.type
_entity_poly.pdbx_seq_one_letter_code
_entity_poly.pdbx_strand_id
1 'polypeptide(L)' 'GVAGAILTESGLSFLGFGVPPPTASWGEILKQSQSYVDFAWWLVAFPGVAVFITVVSFNLVGDGLRDALDPRLRQ' A
#
# COMPACT_ATOMS: atom_id res chain seq x y z
N GLY A 1 10.34 7.03 -3.14
CA GLY A 1 9.40 7.74 -2.25
C GLY A 1 8.67 6.76 -1.36
N VAL A 2 8.06 7.23 -0.26
CA VAL A 2 7.39 6.40 0.76
C VAL A 2 6.35 5.45 0.15
N ALA A 3 5.54 5.92 -0.81
CA ALA A 3 4.57 5.08 -1.52
C ALA A 3 5.20 3.87 -2.26
N GLY A 4 6.36 4.06 -2.90
CA GLY A 4 7.06 2.99 -3.59
C GLY A 4 7.65 1.93 -2.64
N ALA A 5 8.07 2.35 -1.44
CA ALA A 5 8.53 1.43 -0.41
C ALA A 5 7.39 0.55 0.11
N ILE A 6 6.20 1.13 0.32
CA ILE A 6 5.00 0.40 0.76
C ILE A 6 4.56 -0.64 -0.29
N LEU A 7 4.54 -0.26 -1.57
CA LEU A 7 4.20 -1.18 -2.66
C LEU A 7 5.21 -2.33 -2.79
N THR A 8 6.49 -2.02 -2.64
CA THR A 8 7.58 -3.02 -2.73
C THR A 8 7.51 -4.00 -1.55
N GLU A 9 7.32 -3.50 -0.32
CA GLU A 9 7.20 -4.33 0.88
C GLU A 9 5.93 -5.19 0.85
N SER A 10 4.80 -4.65 0.39
CA SER A 10 3.57 -5.40 0.19
C SER A 10 3.73 -6.51 -0.87
N GLY A 11 4.43 -6.22 -1.98
CA GLY A 11 4.72 -7.21 -3.02
C GLY A 11 5.67 -8.31 -2.55
N LEU A 12 6.73 -7.97 -1.81
CA LEU A 12 7.65 -8.94 -1.22
C LEU A 12 6.96 -9.83 -0.17
N SER A 13 6.10 -9.23 0.68
CA SER A 13 5.27 -9.99 1.63
C SER A 13 4.32 -10.96 0.92
N PHE A 14 3.69 -10.52 -0.17
CA PHE A 14 2.85 -11.39 -0.98
C PHE A 14 3.61 -12.57 -1.61
N LEU A 15 4.85 -12.35 -2.04
CA LEU A 15 5.74 -13.40 -2.56
C LEU A 15 6.31 -14.31 -1.46
N GLY A 16 6.02 -14.04 -0.19
CA GLY A 16 6.47 -14.84 0.95
C GLY A 16 7.84 -14.46 1.52
N PHE A 17 8.42 -13.35 1.08
CA PHE A 17 9.63 -12.74 1.64
C PHE A 17 9.31 -11.65 2.68
N GLY A 18 8.08 -11.67 3.19
CA GLY A 18 7.58 -10.71 4.17
C GLY A 18 7.97 -11.02 5.60
N VAL A 19 7.39 -10.25 6.51
CA VAL A 19 7.56 -10.46 7.95
C VAL A 19 6.95 -11.82 8.33
N PRO A 20 7.67 -12.71 9.02
CA PRO A 20 7.13 -14.00 9.43
C PRO A 20 5.98 -13.81 10.45
N PRO A 21 5.00 -14.74 10.50
CA PRO A 21 3.99 -14.75 11.57
C PRO A 21 4.65 -14.69 12.95
N PRO A 22 4.09 -13.97 13.95
CA PRO A 22 2.71 -13.51 14.10
C PRO A 22 2.43 -12.07 13.63
N THR A 23 3.40 -11.40 13.02
CA THR A 23 3.27 -10.00 12.65
C THR A 23 2.41 -9.85 11.40
N ALA A 24 1.26 -9.20 11.52
CA ALA A 24 0.34 -9.01 10.40
C ALA A 24 0.93 -8.01 9.39
N SER A 25 1.16 -8.46 8.15
CA SER A 25 1.50 -7.59 7.01
C SER A 25 0.42 -7.66 5.93
N TRP A 26 0.26 -6.57 5.17
CA TRP A 26 -0.76 -6.46 4.14
C TRP A 26 -0.56 -7.50 3.02
N GLY A 27 0.69 -7.79 2.65
CA GLY A 27 1.01 -8.79 1.63
C GLY A 27 0.79 -10.24 2.10
N GLU A 28 1.06 -10.54 3.37
CA GLU A 28 0.80 -11.89 3.92
C GLU A 28 -0.72 -12.13 4.06
N ILE A 29 -1.49 -11.12 4.44
CA ILE A 29 -2.96 -11.20 4.43
C ILE A 29 -3.45 -11.52 3.02
N LEU A 30 -3.01 -10.77 2.00
CA LEU A 30 -3.39 -11.01 0.60
C LEU A 30 -3.02 -12.41 0.10
N LYS A 31 -1.86 -12.92 0.51
CA LYS A 31 -1.41 -14.28 0.17
C LYS A 31 -2.27 -15.35 0.83
N GLN A 32 -2.60 -15.21 2.11
CA GLN A 32 -3.49 -16.14 2.82
C GLN A 32 -4.92 -16.09 2.27
N SER A 33 -5.37 -14.92 1.81
CA SER A 33 -6.71 -14.73 1.22
C SER A 33 -6.91 -15.51 -0.09
N GLN A 34 -5.86 -15.86 -0.83
CA GLN A 34 -6.00 -16.62 -2.10
C GLN A 34 -6.74 -17.95 -1.91
N SER A 35 -6.49 -18.64 -0.80
CA SER A 35 -7.12 -19.92 -0.48
C SER A 35 -8.62 -19.78 -0.14
N TYR A 36 -9.09 -18.56 0.12
CA TYR A 36 -10.45 -18.26 0.55
C TYR A 36 -11.17 -17.31 -0.41
N VAL A 37 -10.59 -16.98 -1.57
CA VAL A 37 -11.12 -15.97 -2.51
C VAL A 37 -12.56 -16.29 -2.93
N ASP A 38 -12.88 -17.57 -3.15
CA ASP A 38 -14.21 -17.99 -3.59
C ASP A 38 -15.30 -17.78 -2.53
N PHE A 39 -14.93 -17.70 -1.25
CA PHE A 39 -15.88 -17.54 -0.14
C PHE A 39 -15.77 -16.19 0.59
N ALA A 40 -14.60 -15.56 0.54
CA ALA A 40 -14.22 -14.40 1.34
C ALA A 40 -13.41 -13.37 0.53
N TRP A 41 -13.92 -13.00 -0.65
CA TRP A 41 -13.36 -11.98 -1.55
C TRP A 41 -13.03 -10.64 -0.85
N TRP A 42 -13.76 -10.30 0.23
CA TRP A 42 -13.50 -9.09 1.03
C TRP A 42 -12.12 -9.09 1.68
N LEU A 43 -11.54 -10.26 1.99
CA LEU A 43 -10.19 -10.38 2.53
C LEU A 43 -9.09 -9.95 1.55
N VAL A 44 -9.42 -9.79 0.27
CA VAL A 44 -8.55 -9.20 -0.75
C VAL A 44 -8.88 -7.73 -0.98
N ALA A 45 -10.18 -7.40 -1.04
CA ALA A 45 -10.63 -6.04 -1.32
C ALA A 45 -10.25 -5.04 -0.21
N PHE A 46 -10.41 -5.37 1.07
CA PHE A 46 -10.07 -4.46 2.17
C PHE A 46 -8.57 -4.10 2.20
N PRO A 47 -7.65 -5.08 2.17
CA PRO A 47 -6.22 -4.79 2.10
C PRO A 47 -5.85 -3.99 0.84
N GLY A 48 -6.41 -4.36 -0.31
CA GLY A 48 -6.14 -3.66 -1.57
C GLY A 48 -6.59 -2.19 -1.54
N VAL A 49 -7.79 -1.91 -1.05
CA VAL A 49 -8.33 -0.54 -0.97
C VAL A 49 -7.54 0.32 0.00
N ALA A 50 -7.14 -0.19 1.16
CA ALA A 50 -6.40 0.65 2.10
C ALA A 50 -4.92 0.83 1.71
N VAL A 51 -4.28 -0.10 0.99
CA VAL A 51 -3.01 0.17 0.31
C VAL A 51 -3.19 1.27 -0.74
N PHE A 52 -4.25 1.17 -1.56
CA PHE A 52 -4.56 2.19 -2.57
C PHE A 52 -4.75 3.58 -1.94
N ILE A 53 -5.59 3.71 -0.91
CA ILE A 53 -5.82 4.97 -0.19
C ILE A 53 -4.51 5.50 0.40
N THR A 54 -3.69 4.63 1.00
CA THR A 54 -2.41 5.02 1.59
C THR A 54 -1.48 5.59 0.51
N VAL A 55 -1.33 4.89 -0.60
CA VAL A 55 -0.47 5.29 -1.73
C VAL A 55 -0.96 6.60 -2.36
N VAL A 56 -2.27 6.74 -2.56
CA VAL A 56 -2.88 7.96 -3.11
C VAL A 56 -2.71 9.13 -2.14
N SER A 57 -2.94 8.92 -0.84
CA SER A 57 -2.77 9.97 0.17
C SER A 57 -1.32 10.44 0.24
N PHE A 58 -0.36 9.51 0.23
CA PHE A 58 1.06 9.89 0.20
C PHE A 58 1.48 10.57 -1.11
N ASN A 59 0.90 10.18 -2.25
CA ASN A 59 1.13 10.89 -3.52
C ASN A 59 0.55 12.30 -3.47
N LEU A 60 -0.72 12.47 -3.08
CA LEU A 60 -1.38 13.76 -3.02
C LEU A 60 -0.75 14.70 -1.97
N VAL A 61 -0.33 14.17 -0.82
CA VAL A 61 0.41 14.95 0.17
C VAL A 61 1.79 15.32 -0.36
N GLY A 62 2.48 14.42 -1.07
CA GLY A 62 3.77 14.70 -1.70
C GLY A 62 3.68 15.79 -2.77
N ASP A 63 2.68 15.69 -3.65
CA ASP A 63 2.41 16.65 -4.71
C ASP A 63 1.88 17.97 -4.14
N GLY A 64 0.98 17.95 -3.17
CA GLY A 64 0.46 19.16 -2.52
C GLY A 64 1.51 19.88 -1.68
N LEU A 65 2.40 19.14 -1.01
CA LEU A 65 3.55 19.71 -0.31
C LEU A 65 4.56 20.29 -1.30
N ARG A 66 4.78 19.61 -2.43
CA ARG A 66 5.63 20.11 -3.53
C ARG A 66 5.05 21.38 -4.13
N ASP A 67 3.77 21.44 -4.45
CA ASP A 67 3.09 22.62 -4.98
C ASP A 67 3.10 23.78 -3.98
N ALA A 68 2.92 23.50 -2.68
CA ALA A 68 3.00 24.52 -1.63
C ALA A 68 4.44 25.04 -1.42
N LEU A 69 5.46 24.20 -1.70
CA LEU A 69 6.88 24.55 -1.59
C LEU A 69 7.47 25.06 -2.91
N ASP A 70 6.80 24.89 -4.06
CA ASP A 70 7.28 25.31 -5.38
C ASP A 70 7.07 26.84 -5.50
N PRO A 71 8.14 27.66 -5.43
CA PRO A 71 8.03 29.11 -5.32
C PRO A 71 7.75 29.80 -6.67
N ARG A 72 7.36 29.04 -7.71
CA ARG A 72 7.21 29.51 -9.08
C ARG A 72 5.97 30.39 -9.34
N LEU A 73 5.16 30.65 -8.31
CA LEU A 73 4.10 31.67 -8.33
C LEU A 73 4.59 33.08 -7.90
N ARG A 74 5.89 33.27 -7.64
CA ARG A 74 6.50 34.58 -7.31
C ARG A 74 7.24 35.25 -8.46
N GLN A 75 6.84 35.02 -9.72
CA GLN A 75 7.21 35.87 -10.85
C GLN A 75 5.99 36.54 -11.44
#